data_AF-A0A8C4K5Y3-F1
#
_entry.id   AF-A0A8C4K5Y3-F1
#
_cell.length_a   1.000
_cell.length_b   1.000
_cell.length_c   1.000
_cell.angle_alpha   90.00
_cell.angle_beta   90.00
_cell.angle_gamma   90.00
#
_symmetry.space_group_name_H-M   'P 1'
#
loop_
_entity.id
_entity.type
_entity.pdbx_description
1 polymer ?
#
loop_
_entity_poly.entity_id
_entity_poly.type
_entity_poly.pdbx_seq_one_letter_code
_entity_poly.pdbx_strand_id
1 'polypeptide(L)'
;MAAANGGAKEKEAVANEEDGGGAPAPAAPGRGQLFAAVVDTFLEKLVAAGSYQRFANCYRDFYRLQPELTRSIYDQFVSQLQASIKEEIQEVKEEGNLEALFNSLDKIVEEAKEQEEPAWRPSGIPEEDVRSAMVPYLLKHRAYLRKVLKEKEEENRKLAEAVLAGRDRIAELQRLIQDRKQAWQAISKEQRELVLTFKEPQ
;
A
#
# COMPACT_ATOMS: atom_id res chain seq x y z
N MET A 1 62.97 -18.15 -16.50
CA MET A 1 61.53 -18.48 -16.40
C MET A 1 60.79 -17.16 -16.34
N ALA A 2 60.41 -16.54 -17.46
CA ALA A 2 59.26 -16.88 -18.30
C ALA A 2 57.93 -16.83 -17.51
N ALA A 3 57.28 -15.67 -17.54
CA ALA A 3 55.82 -15.55 -17.55
C ALA A 3 55.47 -14.14 -18.09
N ALA A 4 54.97 -14.14 -19.32
CA ALA A 4 54.40 -13.00 -20.00
C ALA A 4 53.02 -12.69 -19.42
N ASN A 5 52.60 -11.42 -19.44
CA ASN A 5 51.20 -11.14 -19.75
C ASN A 5 51.07 -9.76 -20.42
N GLY A 6 50.72 -9.79 -21.69
CA GLY A 6 50.48 -8.63 -22.53
C GLY A 6 49.09 -8.06 -22.28
N GLY A 7 48.98 -6.75 -22.44
CA GLY A 7 47.69 -6.07 -22.54
C GLY A 7 47.06 -6.26 -23.92
N ALA A 8 45.74 -6.25 -23.96
CA ALA A 8 44.97 -5.85 -25.12
C ALA A 8 43.58 -5.38 -24.66
N LYS A 9 43.23 -4.17 -25.10
CA LYS A 9 41.91 -3.54 -24.99
C LYS A 9 40.87 -4.40 -25.71
N GLU A 10 39.73 -4.66 -25.07
CA GLU A 10 38.52 -5.07 -25.77
C GLU A 10 37.50 -3.94 -25.79
N LYS A 11 36.93 -3.76 -26.98
CA LYS A 11 36.01 -2.72 -27.42
C LYS A 11 34.60 -3.06 -26.95
N GLU A 12 33.87 -2.04 -26.51
CA GLU A 12 32.41 -2.08 -26.43
C GLU A 12 31.83 -2.36 -27.83
N ALA A 13 31.12 -3.49 -27.95
CA ALA A 13 30.24 -3.78 -29.06
C ALA A 13 28.80 -3.59 -28.59
N VAL A 14 28.17 -2.55 -29.13
CA VAL A 14 26.74 -2.27 -29.03
C VAL A 14 25.99 -3.37 -29.79
N ALA A 15 25.23 -4.19 -29.08
CA ALA A 15 24.24 -5.08 -29.67
C ALA A 15 22.89 -4.35 -29.69
N ASN A 16 22.50 -3.98 -30.90
CA ASN A 16 21.18 -3.46 -31.24
C ASN A 16 20.28 -4.69 -31.44
N GLU A 17 19.33 -4.93 -30.54
CA GLU A 17 18.24 -5.89 -30.76
C GLU A 17 16.98 -5.09 -31.07
N GLU A 18 16.70 -4.98 -32.37
CA GLU A 18 15.37 -4.70 -32.88
C GLU A 18 14.61 -6.01 -33.10
N ASP A 19 13.30 -5.89 -32.91
CA ASP A 19 12.23 -6.69 -33.50
C ASP A 19 11.78 -7.96 -32.78
N GLY A 20 10.68 -7.77 -32.05
CA GLY A 20 9.77 -8.80 -31.59
C GLY A 20 8.36 -8.22 -31.54
N GLY A 21 7.90 -7.68 -32.68
CA GLY A 21 6.52 -7.24 -32.89
C GLY A 21 5.51 -8.37 -32.71
N GLY A 22 5.20 -8.69 -31.46
CA GLY A 22 3.99 -9.42 -31.10
C GLY A 22 2.81 -8.47 -31.30
N ALA A 23 2.10 -8.61 -32.42
CA ALA A 23 0.80 -7.98 -32.60
C ALA A 23 -0.05 -8.27 -31.35
N PRO A 24 -0.58 -7.26 -30.64
CA PRO A 24 -1.47 -7.52 -29.52
C PRO A 24 -2.65 -8.31 -30.07
N ALA A 25 -2.91 -9.49 -29.48
CA ALA A 25 -4.12 -10.25 -29.69
C ALA A 25 -5.32 -9.27 -29.64
N PRO A 26 -6.36 -9.47 -30.47
CA PRO A 26 -7.49 -8.55 -30.52
C PRO A 26 -7.99 -8.34 -29.10
N ALA A 27 -7.79 -7.12 -28.59
CA ALA A 27 -8.16 -6.77 -27.23
C ALA A 27 -9.64 -7.15 -27.08
N ALA A 28 -9.93 -8.01 -26.09
CA ALA A 28 -11.29 -8.39 -25.80
C ALA A 28 -12.13 -7.11 -25.65
N PRO A 29 -13.35 -7.07 -26.21
CA PRO A 29 -14.18 -5.86 -26.14
C PRO A 29 -14.33 -5.44 -24.68
N GLY A 30 -14.02 -4.17 -24.41
CA GLY A 30 -14.10 -3.62 -23.05
C GLY A 30 -15.51 -3.72 -22.50
N ARG A 31 -15.65 -3.76 -21.17
CA ARG A 31 -16.96 -3.96 -20.53
C ARG A 31 -18.01 -2.92 -20.92
N GLY A 32 -17.59 -1.67 -21.20
CA GLY A 32 -18.47 -0.63 -21.71
C GLY A 32 -19.06 -0.95 -23.10
N GLN A 33 -18.28 -1.57 -23.98
CA GLN A 33 -18.74 -2.00 -25.31
C GLN A 33 -19.71 -3.18 -25.20
N LEU A 34 -19.42 -4.12 -24.30
CA LEU A 34 -20.33 -5.23 -24.00
C LEU A 34 -21.66 -4.72 -23.44
N PHE A 35 -21.63 -3.74 -22.54
CA PHE A 35 -22.83 -3.11 -22.01
C PHE A 35 -23.67 -2.46 -23.11
N ALA A 36 -23.05 -1.67 -24.00
CA ALA A 36 -23.73 -1.06 -25.13
C ALA A 36 -24.36 -2.12 -26.06
N ALA A 37 -23.63 -3.19 -26.38
CA ALA A 37 -24.12 -4.28 -27.21
C ALA A 37 -25.33 -5.00 -26.58
N VAL A 38 -25.34 -5.18 -25.26
CA VAL A 38 -26.48 -5.77 -24.53
C VAL A 38 -27.71 -4.87 -24.60
N VAL A 39 -27.54 -3.56 -24.43
CA VAL A 39 -28.63 -2.58 -24.52
C VAL A 39 -29.22 -2.53 -25.93
N ASP A 40 -28.37 -2.48 -26.96
CA ASP A 40 -28.84 -2.50 -28.35
C ASP A 40 -29.58 -3.81 -28.67
N THR A 41 -29.03 -4.95 -28.24
CA THR A 41 -29.70 -6.26 -28.41
C THR A 41 -31.06 -6.29 -27.70
N PHE A 42 -31.15 -5.73 -26.49
CA PHE A 42 -32.41 -5.64 -25.74
C PHE A 42 -33.45 -4.82 -26.51
N LEU A 43 -33.07 -3.65 -27.04
CA LEU A 43 -33.97 -2.79 -27.81
C LEU A 43 -34.45 -3.46 -29.10
N GLU A 44 -33.57 -4.17 -29.80
CA GLU A 44 -33.94 -4.95 -30.99
C GLU A 44 -34.98 -6.02 -30.64
N LYS A 45 -34.79 -6.76 -29.54
CA LYS A 45 -35.75 -7.79 -29.11
C LYS A 45 -37.09 -7.19 -28.68
N LEU A 46 -37.06 -6.03 -28.04
CA LEU A 46 -38.27 -5.30 -27.64
C LEU A 46 -39.08 -4.89 -28.88
N VAL A 47 -38.44 -4.29 -29.89
CA VAL A 47 -39.13 -3.91 -31.14
C VAL A 47 -39.61 -5.12 -31.91
N ALA A 48 -38.83 -6.20 -31.96
CA ALA A 48 -39.25 -7.45 -32.61
C ALA A 48 -40.50 -8.06 -31.95
N ALA A 49 -40.58 -8.01 -30.61
CA ALA A 49 -41.76 -8.48 -29.87
C ALA A 49 -42.99 -7.58 -30.12
N GLY A 50 -42.78 -6.27 -30.19
CA GLY A 50 -43.81 -5.26 -30.49
C GLY A 50 -44.06 -5.02 -31.98
N SER A 51 -43.91 -6.02 -32.85
CA SER A 51 -43.94 -5.81 -34.30
C SER A 51 -45.17 -5.06 -34.82
N TYR A 52 -45.01 -4.32 -35.92
CA TYR A 52 -46.09 -3.56 -36.55
C TYR A 52 -47.35 -4.42 -36.82
N GLN A 53 -47.16 -5.68 -37.21
CA GLN A 53 -48.28 -6.60 -37.44
C GLN A 53 -49.09 -6.85 -36.17
N ARG A 54 -48.45 -7.01 -35.02
CA ARG A 54 -49.13 -7.16 -33.72
C ARG A 54 -49.86 -5.88 -33.35
N PHE A 55 -49.22 -4.73 -33.54
CA PHE A 55 -49.82 -3.42 -33.30
C PHE A 55 -51.07 -3.19 -34.17
N ALA A 56 -50.97 -3.38 -35.49
CA ALA A 56 -52.09 -3.23 -36.42
C ALA A 56 -53.21 -4.25 -36.16
N ASN A 57 -52.88 -5.46 -35.70
CA ASN A 57 -53.86 -6.46 -35.31
C ASN A 57 -54.67 -6.05 -34.07
N CYS A 58 -54.09 -5.32 -33.13
CA CYS A 58 -54.82 -4.79 -31.97
C CYS A 58 -55.71 -3.59 -32.34
N TYR A 59 -55.36 -2.82 -33.36
CA TYR A 59 -56.09 -1.64 -33.82
C TYR A 59 -56.72 -1.84 -35.22
N ARG A 60 -57.38 -2.99 -35.43
CA ARG A 60 -57.90 -3.41 -36.75
C ARG A 60 -58.86 -2.41 -37.39
N ASP A 61 -59.78 -1.86 -36.60
CA ASP A 61 -60.83 -0.97 -37.13
C ASP A 61 -60.26 0.37 -37.59
N PHE A 62 -59.26 0.90 -36.86
CA PHE A 62 -58.54 2.12 -37.24
C PHE A 62 -57.63 1.89 -38.44
N TYR A 63 -56.92 0.75 -38.48
CA TYR A 63 -56.07 0.37 -39.60
C TYR A 63 -56.84 0.26 -40.92
N ARG A 64 -58.08 -0.26 -40.89
CA ARG A 64 -58.95 -0.36 -42.08
C ARG A 64 -59.34 0.99 -42.66
N LEU A 65 -59.49 2.00 -41.81
CA LEU A 65 -59.87 3.35 -42.21
C LEU A 65 -58.66 4.15 -42.72
N GLN A 66 -57.53 4.08 -42.01
CA GLN A 66 -56.35 4.87 -42.34
C GLN A 66 -55.03 4.11 -42.05
N PRO A 67 -54.58 3.27 -43.00
CA PRO A 67 -53.39 2.44 -42.82
C PRO A 67 -52.08 3.24 -42.78
N GLU A 68 -51.99 4.34 -43.55
CA GLU A 68 -50.80 5.19 -43.57
C GLU A 68 -50.58 5.92 -42.23
N LEU A 69 -51.66 6.43 -41.63
CA LEU A 69 -51.59 7.09 -40.33
C LEU A 69 -51.25 6.09 -39.22
N THR A 70 -51.83 4.88 -39.26
CA THR A 70 -51.51 3.81 -38.30
C THR A 70 -50.03 3.44 -38.35
N ARG A 71 -49.43 3.39 -39.54
CA ARG A 71 -48.00 3.14 -39.72
C ARG A 71 -47.15 4.28 -39.17
N SER A 72 -47.50 5.53 -39.51
CA SER A 72 -46.80 6.72 -38.99
C SER A 72 -46.80 6.77 -37.46
N ILE A 73 -47.94 6.50 -36.81
CA ILE A 73 -48.06 6.46 -35.34
C ILE A 73 -47.17 5.38 -34.74
N TYR A 74 -47.15 4.18 -35.34
CA TYR A 74 -46.28 3.10 -34.87
C TYR A 74 -44.80 3.44 -34.99
N ASP A 75 -44.38 3.96 -36.15
CA ASP A 75 -42.98 4.32 -36.40
C ASP A 75 -42.53 5.44 -35.44
N GLN A 76 -43.40 6.42 -35.16
CA GLN A 76 -43.17 7.45 -34.14
C GLN A 76 -43.06 6.87 -32.74
N PHE A 77 -43.98 5.98 -32.35
CA PHE A 77 -43.98 5.34 -31.04
C PHE A 77 -42.69 4.55 -30.80
N VAL A 78 -42.29 3.70 -31.76
CA VAL A 78 -41.07 2.89 -31.64
C VAL A 78 -39.83 3.79 -31.58
N SER A 79 -39.75 4.80 -32.44
CA SER A 79 -38.59 5.71 -32.46
C SER A 79 -38.47 6.50 -31.15
N GLN A 80 -39.58 7.03 -30.64
CA GLN A 80 -39.59 7.75 -29.36
C GLN A 80 -39.27 6.84 -28.19
N LEU A 81 -39.82 5.61 -28.16
CA LEU A 81 -39.53 4.65 -27.11
C LEU A 81 -38.05 4.26 -27.10
N GLN A 82 -37.47 3.95 -28.27
CA GLN A 82 -36.05 3.62 -28.37
C GLN A 82 -35.16 4.79 -27.98
N ALA A 83 -35.48 6.01 -28.44
CA ALA A 83 -34.72 7.21 -28.11
C ALA A 83 -34.78 7.50 -26.60
N SER A 84 -35.97 7.47 -26.01
CA SER A 84 -36.17 7.72 -24.58
C SER A 84 -35.46 6.67 -23.70
N ILE A 85 -35.50 5.39 -24.05
CA ILE A 85 -34.77 4.36 -23.30
C ILE A 85 -33.25 4.56 -23.43
N LYS A 86 -32.75 4.90 -24.64
CA LYS A 86 -31.32 5.15 -24.85
C LYS A 86 -30.84 6.38 -24.08
N GLU A 87 -31.64 7.43 -24.07
CA GLU A 87 -31.37 8.67 -23.32
C GLU A 87 -31.34 8.38 -21.82
N GLU A 88 -32.36 7.72 -21.26
CA GLU A 88 -32.40 7.35 -19.84
C GLU A 88 -31.20 6.48 -19.43
N ILE A 89 -30.83 5.49 -20.24
CA ILE A 89 -29.65 4.65 -19.97
C ILE A 89 -28.36 5.48 -20.03
N GLN A 90 -28.26 6.42 -20.97
CA GLN A 90 -27.09 7.29 -21.08
C GLN A 90 -27.01 8.25 -19.89
N GLU A 91 -28.13 8.78 -19.41
CA GLU A 91 -28.20 9.59 -18.19
C GLU A 91 -27.72 8.79 -16.98
N VAL A 92 -28.28 7.59 -16.74
CA VAL A 92 -27.84 6.70 -15.64
C VAL A 92 -26.36 6.34 -15.75
N LYS A 93 -25.86 6.18 -16.97
CA LYS A 93 -24.44 5.87 -17.23
C LYS A 93 -23.53 7.05 -16.90
N GLU A 94 -23.96 8.27 -17.20
CA GLU A 94 -23.25 9.51 -16.88
C GLU A 94 -23.30 9.80 -15.37
N GLU A 95 -24.48 9.70 -14.75
CA GLU A 95 -24.66 9.87 -13.30
C GLU A 95 -23.81 8.88 -12.50
N GLY A 96 -23.79 7.61 -12.93
CA GLY A 96 -23.01 6.55 -12.30
C GLY A 96 -21.53 6.57 -12.68
N ASN A 97 -21.10 7.46 -13.57
CA ASN A 97 -19.73 7.48 -14.13
C ASN A 97 -19.27 6.08 -14.59
N LEU A 98 -20.17 5.34 -15.23
CA LEU A 98 -19.97 3.92 -15.52
C LEU A 98 -18.82 3.68 -16.50
N GLU A 99 -18.54 4.61 -17.41
CA GLU A 99 -17.40 4.48 -18.33
C GLU A 99 -16.06 4.41 -17.59
N ALA A 100 -15.86 5.31 -16.63
CA ALA A 100 -14.64 5.31 -15.82
C ALA A 100 -14.56 4.03 -14.96
N LEU A 101 -15.69 3.60 -14.40
CA LEU A 101 -15.75 2.37 -13.60
C LEU A 101 -15.44 1.13 -14.44
N PHE A 102 -16.02 0.99 -15.63
CA PHE A 102 -15.72 -0.12 -16.55
C PHE A 102 -14.25 -0.14 -16.96
N ASN A 103 -13.68 1.02 -17.31
CA ASN A 103 -12.26 1.11 -17.64
C ASN A 103 -11.36 0.77 -16.45
N SER A 104 -11.73 1.20 -15.23
CA SER A 104 -10.98 0.86 -14.02
C SER A 104 -11.05 -0.63 -13.70
N LEU A 105 -12.22 -1.25 -13.88
CA LEU A 105 -12.41 -2.68 -13.66
C LEU A 105 -11.68 -3.51 -14.70
N ASP A 106 -11.72 -3.11 -15.97
CA ASP A 106 -10.94 -3.72 -17.05
C ASP A 106 -9.46 -3.69 -16.68
N LYS A 107 -8.93 -2.54 -16.23
CA LYS A 107 -7.54 -2.42 -15.76
C LYS A 107 -7.23 -3.33 -14.57
N ILE A 108 -8.09 -3.40 -13.55
CA ILE A 108 -7.87 -4.27 -12.37
C ILE A 108 -7.84 -5.74 -12.78
N VAL A 109 -8.72 -6.15 -13.70
CA VAL A 109 -8.76 -7.53 -14.21
C VAL A 109 -7.52 -7.84 -15.01
N GLU A 110 -7.05 -6.91 -15.85
CA GLU A 110 -5.79 -7.03 -16.59
C GLU A 110 -4.58 -7.19 -15.64
N GLU A 111 -4.50 -6.37 -14.59
CA GLU A 111 -3.43 -6.43 -13.58
C GLU A 111 -3.44 -7.75 -12.79
N ALA A 112 -4.62 -8.35 -12.59
CA ALA A 112 -4.79 -9.59 -11.83
C ALA A 112 -4.77 -10.86 -12.69
N LYS A 113 -4.50 -10.78 -14.00
CA LYS A 113 -4.57 -11.93 -14.93
C LYS A 113 -3.70 -13.11 -14.53
N GLU A 114 -2.57 -12.86 -13.89
CA GLU A 114 -1.60 -13.89 -13.50
C GLU A 114 -1.95 -14.54 -12.15
N GLN A 115 -2.92 -14.02 -11.41
CA GLN A 115 -3.38 -14.58 -10.15
C GLN A 115 -4.53 -15.56 -10.38
N GLU A 116 -4.19 -16.85 -10.44
CA GLU A 116 -5.19 -17.93 -10.58
C GLU A 116 -5.83 -18.33 -9.23
N GLU A 117 -5.23 -17.92 -8.11
CA GLU A 117 -5.76 -18.23 -6.78
C GLU A 117 -7.04 -17.43 -6.48
N PRO A 118 -8.01 -18.03 -5.74
CA PRO A 118 -9.20 -17.30 -5.31
C PRO A 118 -8.82 -16.08 -4.47
N ALA A 119 -9.10 -14.89 -5.00
CA ALA A 119 -8.87 -13.65 -4.28
C ALA A 119 -9.67 -13.62 -2.97
N TRP A 120 -9.09 -13.02 -1.93
CA TRP A 120 -9.73 -12.86 -0.62
C TRP A 120 -11.10 -12.15 -0.75
N ARG A 121 -12.04 -12.55 0.10
CA ARG A 121 -13.37 -11.95 0.23
C ARG A 121 -13.64 -11.66 1.70
N PRO A 122 -14.36 -10.56 2.04
CA PRO A 122 -14.73 -10.26 3.41
C PRO A 122 -15.39 -11.47 4.07
N SER A 123 -14.89 -11.85 5.24
CA SER A 123 -15.41 -12.98 6.01
C SER A 123 -16.79 -12.69 6.61
N GLY A 124 -17.15 -11.41 6.73
CA GLY A 124 -18.30 -10.93 7.48
C GLY A 124 -18.00 -10.68 8.95
N ILE A 125 -16.75 -10.88 9.38
CA ILE A 125 -16.26 -10.59 10.73
C ILE A 125 -15.31 -9.38 10.65
N PRO A 126 -15.77 -8.18 11.04
CA PRO A 126 -14.99 -6.95 10.88
C PRO A 126 -13.60 -7.00 11.54
N GLU A 127 -13.47 -7.67 12.68
CA GLU A 127 -12.21 -7.79 13.42
C GLU A 127 -11.14 -8.57 12.65
N GLU A 128 -11.55 -9.57 11.87
CA GLU A 128 -10.65 -10.38 11.05
C GLU A 128 -10.29 -9.65 9.76
N ASP A 129 -11.29 -9.02 9.12
CA ASP A 129 -11.14 -8.31 7.86
C ASP A 129 -10.22 -7.09 8.01
N VAL A 130 -10.34 -6.35 9.12
CA VAL A 130 -9.50 -5.18 9.41
C VAL A 130 -8.08 -5.58 9.81
N ARG A 131 -7.88 -6.76 10.42
CA ARG A 131 -6.56 -7.21 10.88
C ARG A 131 -5.55 -7.23 9.74
N SER A 132 -5.93 -7.77 8.58
CA SER A 132 -5.04 -7.85 7.41
C SER A 132 -4.55 -6.45 6.98
N ALA A 133 -5.45 -5.47 6.93
CA ALA A 133 -5.12 -4.09 6.57
C ALA A 133 -4.24 -3.38 7.62
N MET A 134 -4.43 -3.69 8.91
CA MET A 134 -3.68 -3.03 9.99
C MET A 134 -2.27 -3.60 10.22
N VAL A 135 -2.05 -4.88 9.91
CA VAL A 135 -0.79 -5.59 10.18
C VAL A 135 0.46 -4.85 9.66
N PRO A 136 0.52 -4.32 8.42
CA PRO A 136 1.70 -3.61 7.93
C PRO A 136 2.08 -2.40 8.78
N TYR A 137 1.09 -1.63 9.23
CA TYR A 137 1.30 -0.45 10.07
C TYR A 137 1.81 -0.83 11.46
N LEU A 138 1.21 -1.86 12.07
CA LEU A 138 1.63 -2.36 13.37
C LEU A 138 3.05 -2.95 13.34
N LEU A 139 3.40 -3.64 12.25
CA LEU A 139 4.75 -4.15 12.03
C LEU A 139 5.78 -3.01 11.90
N LYS A 140 5.46 -1.95 11.14
CA LYS A 140 6.30 -0.76 11.02
C LYS A 140 6.50 -0.07 12.37
N HIS A 141 5.43 0.09 13.15
CA HIS A 141 5.50 0.69 14.47
C HIS A 141 6.33 -0.15 15.45
N ARG A 142 6.15 -1.48 15.44
CA ARG A 142 6.94 -2.42 16.24
C ARG A 142 8.43 -2.34 15.90
N ALA A 143 8.78 -2.25 14.62
CA ALA A 143 10.17 -2.11 14.18
C ALA A 143 10.80 -0.81 14.70
N TYR A 144 10.06 0.30 14.61
CA TYR A 144 10.49 1.59 15.15
C TYR A 144 10.73 1.53 16.67
N LEU A 145 9.77 1.02 17.44
CA LEU A 145 9.90 0.93 18.90
C LEU A 145 11.08 0.06 19.32
N ARG A 146 11.32 -1.05 18.63
CA ARG A 146 12.50 -1.91 18.89
C ARG A 146 13.81 -1.18 18.65
N LYS A 147 13.88 -0.35 17.60
CA LYS A 147 15.07 0.47 17.34
C LYS A 147 15.31 1.45 18.48
N VAL A 148 14.28 2.20 18.88
CA VAL A 148 14.39 3.17 19.98
C VAL A 148 14.76 2.49 21.30
N LEU A 149 14.15 1.34 21.59
CA LEU A 149 14.47 0.58 22.79
C LEU A 149 15.94 0.17 22.82
N LYS A 150 16.45 -0.37 21.71
CA LYS A 150 17.86 -0.77 21.61
C LYS A 150 18.82 0.40 21.80
N GLU A 151 18.53 1.55 21.19
CA GLU A 151 19.32 2.78 21.37
C GLU A 151 19.37 3.19 22.85
N LYS A 152 18.21 3.14 23.54
CA LYS A 152 18.13 3.49 24.97
C LYS A 152 18.83 2.49 25.87
N GLU A 153 18.74 1.20 25.57
CA GLU A 153 19.46 0.15 26.30
C GLU A 153 20.99 0.31 26.16
N GLU A 154 21.47 0.66 24.96
CA GLU A 154 22.89 0.91 24.72
C GLU A 154 23.40 2.16 25.45
N GLU A 155 22.63 3.25 25.43
CA GLU A 155 22.92 4.47 26.20
C GLU A 155 22.96 4.17 27.70
N ASN A 156 21.96 3.46 28.22
CA ASN A 156 21.89 3.12 29.64
C ASN A 156 23.06 2.22 30.06
N ARG A 157 23.46 1.25 29.23
CA ARG A 157 24.64 0.42 29.52
C ARG A 157 25.90 1.26 29.64
N LYS A 158 26.15 2.19 28.71
CA LYS A 158 27.32 3.10 28.77
C LYS A 158 27.29 3.97 30.03
N LEU A 159 26.12 4.49 30.39
CA LEU A 159 25.95 5.27 31.61
C LEU A 159 26.20 4.43 32.88
N ALA A 160 25.70 3.19 32.92
CA ALA A 160 25.93 2.27 34.03
C ALA A 160 27.43 1.97 34.19
N GLU A 161 28.15 1.70 33.10
CA GLU A 161 29.60 1.51 33.10
C GLU A 161 30.33 2.75 33.63
N ALA A 162 29.96 3.96 33.19
CA ALA A 162 30.53 5.21 33.68
C ALA A 162 30.26 5.44 35.18
N VAL A 163 29.07 5.08 35.67
CA VAL A 163 28.72 5.18 37.09
C VAL A 163 29.55 4.20 37.93
N LEU A 164 29.75 2.97 37.46
CA LEU A 164 30.60 1.99 38.14
C LEU A 164 32.05 2.47 38.22
N ALA A 165 32.63 2.92 37.10
CA ALA A 165 33.97 3.50 37.08
C ALA A 165 34.09 4.72 38.01
N GLY A 166 33.06 5.57 38.05
CA GLY A 166 32.99 6.71 38.98
C GLY A 166 32.96 6.27 40.46
N ARG A 167 32.21 5.20 40.79
CA ARG A 167 32.15 4.64 42.15
C ARG A 167 33.49 4.06 42.57
N ASP A 168 34.17 3.33 41.69
CA ASP A 168 35.49 2.77 41.96
C ASP A 168 36.50 3.89 42.24
N ARG A 169 36.46 4.96 41.43
CA ARG A 169 37.32 6.13 41.64
C ARG A 169 37.06 6.82 42.97
N ILE A 170 35.79 6.94 43.39
CA ILE A 170 35.44 7.51 44.69
C ILE A 170 36.00 6.61 45.81
N ALA A 171 35.88 5.29 45.70
CA ALA A 171 36.40 4.36 46.69
C ALA A 171 37.94 4.45 46.83
N GLU A 172 38.66 4.56 45.71
CA GLU A 172 40.12 4.80 45.72
C GLU A 172 40.50 6.10 46.43
N LEU A 173 39.80 7.19 46.10
CA LEU A 173 40.05 8.49 46.70
C LEU A 173 39.75 8.48 48.20
N GLN A 174 38.68 7.81 48.62
CA GLN A 174 38.36 7.63 50.04
C GLN A 174 39.47 6.87 50.78
N ARG A 175 40.02 5.81 50.19
CA ARG A 175 41.15 5.07 50.76
C ARG A 175 42.38 5.98 50.93
N LEU A 176 42.74 6.73 49.89
CA LEU A 176 43.88 7.65 49.94
C LEU A 176 43.71 8.76 50.98
N ILE A 177 42.50 9.31 51.12
CA ILE A 177 42.18 10.28 52.17
C ILE A 177 42.36 9.65 53.56
N GLN A 178 41.89 8.42 53.74
CA GLN A 178 41.99 7.69 55.01
C GLN A 178 43.46 7.38 55.36
N ASP A 179 44.26 6.92 54.40
CA ASP A 179 45.69 6.65 54.58
C ASP A 179 46.45 7.92 54.97
N ARG A 180 46.19 9.03 54.28
CA ARG A 180 46.76 10.34 54.63
C ARG A 180 46.35 10.76 56.03
N LYS A 181 45.07 10.63 56.39
CA LYS A 181 44.58 10.95 57.73
C LYS A 181 45.31 10.13 58.81
N GLN A 182 45.51 8.83 58.58
CA GLN A 182 46.25 7.97 59.50
C GLN A 182 47.73 8.39 59.62
N ALA A 183 48.39 8.71 58.51
CA ALA A 183 49.76 9.21 58.52
C ALA A 183 49.89 10.52 59.33
N TRP A 184 48.98 11.47 59.13
CA TRP A 184 48.94 12.71 59.93
C TRP A 184 48.72 12.45 61.42
N GLN A 185 47.85 11.49 61.76
CA GLN A 185 47.62 11.10 63.15
C GLN A 185 48.86 10.46 63.79
N ALA A 186 49.62 9.66 63.03
CA ALA A 186 50.88 9.06 63.51
C ALA A 186 51.93 10.15 63.81
N ILE A 187 52.17 11.06 62.86
CA ILE A 187 53.10 12.20 63.06
C ILE A 187 52.69 13.04 64.27
N SER A 188 51.40 13.33 64.42
CA SER A 188 50.89 14.08 65.59
C SER A 188 51.09 13.34 66.92
N LYS A 189 51.05 12.01 66.93
CA LYS A 189 51.36 11.21 68.14
C LYS A 189 52.85 11.26 68.45
N GLU A 190 53.70 11.03 67.45
CA GLU A 190 55.17 11.13 67.59
C GLU A 190 55.58 12.51 68.12
N GLN A 191 55.01 13.59 67.58
CA GLN A 191 55.25 14.95 68.08
C GLN A 191 54.83 15.14 69.54
N ARG A 192 53.69 14.56 69.95
CA ARG A 192 53.24 14.62 71.34
C ARG A 192 54.17 13.85 72.28
N GLU A 193 54.62 12.67 71.87
CA GLU A 193 55.60 11.87 72.60
C GLU A 193 56.93 12.61 72.73
N LEU A 194 57.41 13.24 71.64
CA LEU A 194 58.62 14.08 71.66
C LEU A 194 58.49 15.24 72.66
N VAL A 195 57.37 15.98 72.63
CA VAL A 195 57.13 17.08 73.57
C VAL A 195 57.06 16.60 75.02
N LEU A 196 56.54 15.39 75.28
CA LEU A 196 56.56 14.79 76.61
C LEU A 196 57.98 14.42 77.05
N THR A 197 58.86 13.98 76.15
CA THR A 197 60.28 13.71 76.48
C THR A 197 61.09 14.98 76.75
N PHE A 198 60.74 16.11 76.11
CA PHE A 198 61.38 17.41 76.37
C PHE A 198 60.80 18.15 77.60
N LYS A 199 59.65 17.69 78.13
CA LYS A 199 59.12 18.14 79.41
C LYS A 199 59.58 17.17 80.49
N GLU A 200 60.80 17.34 81.00
CA GLU A 200 61.16 16.73 82.28
C GLU A 200 60.28 17.33 83.41
N PRO A 201 59.86 16.51 84.39
CA PRO A 201 59.20 17.00 85.60
C PRO A 201 60.20 17.80 86.43
N GLN A 202 59.68 18.76 87.20
CA GLN A 202 60.44 19.55 88.17
C GLN A 202 61.31 18.70 89.10
#